data_AF-A0AAN8PN18-F1
#
_entry.id   AF-A0AAN8PN18-F1
#
_cell.length_a   1.000
_cell.length_b   1.000
_cell.length_c   1.000
_cell.angle_alpha   90.00
_cell.angle_beta   90.00
_cell.angle_gamma   90.00
#
_symmetry.space_group_name_H-M   'P 1'
#
loop_
_entity.id
_entity.type
_entity.pdbx_description
1 polymer ?
#
loop_
_entity_poly.entity_id
_entity_poly.type
_entity_poly.pdbx_seq_one_letter_code
_entity_poly.pdbx_strand_id
1 'polypeptide(L)'
;MTDQKSCVSNSSFTNNNEMVFGRHFLPVRNSTHVFHTEEWKTSGTALFKPLEEDLLINVNKLDQISCVEGNYFVADESGNYSETVLGKVLHLWRYDKQGRQLYISRSLLFTNLQEYLVVQHYLQRI
;
A
#
# COMPACT_ATOMS: atom_id res chain seq x y z
N MET A 1 5.55 12.65 -16.44
CA MET A 1 4.09 12.71 -16.18
C MET A 1 3.59 11.29 -16.39
N THR A 2 3.65 10.48 -15.33
CA THR A 2 3.55 9.02 -15.42
C THR A 2 2.15 8.59 -14.99
N ASP A 3 1.51 7.76 -15.80
CA ASP A 3 0.12 7.34 -15.66
C ASP A 3 -0.21 6.81 -14.26
N GLN A 4 -1.02 7.57 -13.52
CA GLN A 4 -1.66 7.14 -12.29
C GLN A 4 -2.80 6.17 -12.64
N LYS A 5 -2.61 4.86 -12.46
CA LYS A 5 -3.70 3.89 -12.59
C LYS A 5 -4.38 3.70 -11.24
N SER A 6 -5.70 3.92 -11.20
CA SER A 6 -6.55 3.48 -10.09
C SER A 6 -6.51 1.95 -10.02
N CYS A 7 -6.29 1.39 -8.83
CA CYS A 7 -6.27 -0.06 -8.64
C CYS A 7 -7.65 -0.67 -8.38
N VAL A 8 -8.71 0.15 -8.36
CA VAL A 8 -10.09 -0.31 -8.24
C VAL A 8 -10.68 -0.43 -9.64
N SER A 9 -10.65 -1.63 -10.21
CA SER A 9 -11.30 -1.94 -11.49
C SER A 9 -12.65 -2.61 -11.24
N ASN A 10 -13.73 -2.08 -11.83
CA ASN A 10 -15.07 -2.67 -11.77
C ASN A 10 -15.11 -4.03 -12.48
N SER A 11 -15.22 -5.12 -11.71
CA SER A 11 -15.62 -6.43 -12.24
C SER A 11 -16.56 -7.11 -11.25
N SER A 12 -17.81 -7.30 -11.67
CA SER A 12 -18.88 -7.92 -10.91
C SER A 12 -18.81 -9.45 -10.98
N PHE A 13 -18.56 -10.11 -9.83
CA PHE A 13 -18.81 -11.56 -9.65
C PHE A 13 -19.24 -11.89 -8.21
N THR A 14 -20.05 -12.95 -8.10
CA THR A 14 -20.90 -13.34 -6.96
C THR A 14 -20.32 -14.41 -6.03
N ASN A 15 -20.67 -14.27 -4.74
CA ASN A 15 -20.83 -15.24 -3.64
C ASN A 15 -19.66 -16.16 -3.21
N ASN A 16 -19.25 -16.04 -1.93
CA ASN A 16 -19.44 -17.07 -0.89
C ASN A 16 -19.13 -16.49 0.52
N ASN A 17 -19.71 -17.15 1.53
CA ASN A 17 -19.92 -16.72 2.91
C ASN A 17 -18.63 -16.59 3.76
N GLU A 18 -17.74 -15.67 3.42
CA GLU A 18 -16.60 -15.29 4.26
C GLU A 18 -17.03 -14.28 5.34
N MET A 19 -16.55 -14.45 6.58
CA MET A 19 -16.65 -13.43 7.63
C MET A 19 -16.00 -12.14 7.13
N VAL A 20 -16.80 -11.22 6.61
CA VAL A 20 -16.33 -9.89 6.18
C VAL A 20 -16.11 -9.06 7.45
N PHE A 21 -14.93 -9.19 8.07
CA PHE A 21 -14.49 -8.21 9.06
C PHE A 21 -14.55 -6.81 8.44
N GLY A 22 -15.01 -5.85 9.25
CA GLY A 22 -15.51 -4.53 8.86
C GLY A 22 -15.00 -4.02 7.50
N ARG A 23 -15.94 -3.82 6.57
CA ARG A 23 -15.79 -3.32 5.17
C ARG A 23 -14.95 -2.04 5.00
N HIS A 24 -14.41 -1.51 6.08
CA HIS A 24 -13.64 -0.28 6.15
C HIS A 24 -12.21 -0.51 6.62
N PHE A 25 -11.80 -1.76 6.82
CA PHE A 25 -10.45 -2.10 7.21
C PHE A 25 -9.80 -3.05 6.21
N LEU A 26 -8.61 -2.67 5.77
CA LEU A 26 -7.76 -3.47 4.90
C LEU A 26 -6.75 -4.24 5.76
N PRO A 27 -6.86 -5.57 5.90
CA PRO A 27 -5.85 -6.37 6.56
C PRO A 27 -4.63 -6.51 5.65
N VAL A 28 -3.43 -6.33 6.20
CA VAL A 28 -2.14 -6.59 5.55
C VAL A 28 -1.29 -7.39 6.52
N ARG A 29 -0.95 -8.62 6.13
CA ARG A 29 -0.11 -9.48 6.97
C ARG A 29 1.34 -9.05 6.88
N ASN A 30 2.08 -9.19 7.97
CA ASN A 30 3.53 -9.13 7.92
C ASN A 30 4.08 -10.33 7.14
N SER A 31 5.19 -10.09 6.46
CA SER A 31 5.90 -11.06 5.65
C SER A 31 7.27 -10.49 5.33
N THR A 32 8.23 -11.37 5.05
CA THR A 32 9.56 -10.99 4.55
C THR A 32 9.50 -10.30 3.19
N HIS A 33 8.33 -10.26 2.54
CA HIS A 33 8.11 -9.67 1.22
C HIS A 33 7.24 -8.40 1.26
N VAL A 34 6.92 -7.91 2.46
CA VAL A 34 6.12 -6.70 2.68
C VAL A 34 6.94 -5.68 3.44
N PHE A 35 7.00 -4.48 2.89
CA PHE A 35 7.72 -3.36 3.46
C PHE A 35 6.79 -2.15 3.51
N HIS A 36 7.11 -1.17 4.35
CA HIS A 36 6.34 0.05 4.44
C HIS A 36 7.22 1.28 4.66
N THR A 37 6.63 2.45 4.41
CA THR A 37 7.23 3.73 4.76
C THR A 37 6.15 4.77 5.01
N GLU A 38 6.43 5.69 5.92
CA GLU A 38 5.60 6.89 6.17
C GLU A 38 6.33 8.17 5.74
N GLU A 39 7.60 8.05 5.31
CA GLU A 39 8.46 9.16 4.95
C GLU A 39 8.57 9.28 3.43
N TRP A 40 7.43 9.53 2.78
CA TRP A 40 7.43 9.74 1.33
C TRP A 40 7.94 11.14 0.97
N LYS A 41 9.10 11.23 0.32
CA LYS A 41 9.69 12.52 -0.07
C LYS A 41 9.08 13.04 -1.37
N THR A 42 9.01 14.35 -1.51
CA THR A 42 8.54 15.04 -2.73
C THR A 42 9.42 14.74 -3.96
N SER A 43 10.67 14.30 -3.75
CA SER A 43 11.56 13.79 -4.79
C SER A 43 11.08 12.48 -5.43
N GLY A 44 10.01 11.86 -4.92
CA GLY A 44 9.50 10.57 -5.40
C GLY A 44 10.31 9.38 -4.90
N THR A 45 11.16 9.58 -3.89
CA THR A 45 12.00 8.54 -3.31
C THR A 45 11.63 8.31 -1.85
N ALA A 46 11.67 7.06 -1.41
CA ALA A 46 11.50 6.67 -0.02
C ALA A 46 12.32 5.41 0.26
N LEU A 47 12.77 5.28 1.50
CA LEU A 47 13.36 4.05 2.01
C LEU A 47 12.26 3.26 2.70
N PHE A 48 12.01 2.05 2.23
CA PHE A 48 11.01 1.14 2.78
C PHE A 48 11.65 0.25 3.84
N LYS A 49 11.00 0.10 4.99
CA LYS A 49 11.45 -0.78 6.07
C LYS A 49 10.61 -2.06 6.10
N PRO A 50 11.15 -3.20 6.52
CA PRO A 50 10.36 -4.43 6.67
C PRO A 50 9.11 -4.17 7.51
N LEU A 51 7.99 -4.77 7.12
CA LEU A 51 6.78 -4.68 7.92
C LEU A 51 6.91 -5.63 9.12
N GLU A 52 7.07 -5.08 10.32
CA GLU A 52 7.34 -5.87 11.53
C GLU A 52 6.08 -6.56 12.09
N GLU A 53 4.91 -5.96 11.89
CA GLU A 53 3.64 -6.42 12.46
C GLU A 53 2.49 -6.44 11.44
N ASP A 54 1.51 -7.30 11.67
CA ASP A 54 0.25 -7.29 10.91
C ASP A 54 -0.43 -5.93 11.05
N LEU A 55 -0.89 -5.37 9.94
CA LEU A 55 -1.61 -4.11 9.90
C LEU A 55 -3.08 -4.30 9.62
N LEU A 56 -3.90 -3.47 10.28
CA LEU A 56 -5.30 -3.31 9.97
C LEU A 56 -5.57 -1.84 9.63
N ILE A 57 -5.65 -1.52 8.34
CA ILE A 57 -5.66 -0.15 7.84
C ILE A 57 -7.10 0.34 7.68
N ASN A 58 -7.48 1.39 8.41
CA ASN A 58 -8.80 2.01 8.26
C ASN A 58 -8.91 2.80 6.94
N VAL A 59 -9.57 2.22 5.94
CA VAL A 59 -9.72 2.81 4.60
C VAL A 59 -10.66 4.02 4.59
N ASN A 60 -11.57 4.18 5.58
CA ASN A 60 -12.42 5.37 5.68
C ASN A 60 -11.64 6.64 6.07
N LYS A 61 -10.38 6.47 6.51
CA LYS A 61 -9.46 7.57 6.80
C LYS A 61 -8.55 7.89 5.62
N LEU A 62 -8.77 7.25 4.47
CA LEU A 62 -8.03 7.49 3.23
C LEU A 62 -8.93 8.23 2.26
N ASP A 63 -8.35 9.19 1.55
CA ASP A 63 -9.05 9.95 0.51
C ASP A 63 -8.83 9.33 -0.87
N GLN A 64 -7.68 8.68 -1.06
CA GLN A 64 -7.34 8.00 -2.30
C GLN A 64 -6.37 6.84 -2.03
N ILE A 65 -6.41 5.83 -2.89
CA ILE A 65 -5.42 4.76 -2.95
C ILE A 65 -4.91 4.70 -4.39
N SER A 66 -3.60 4.60 -4.59
CA SER A 66 -3.01 4.43 -5.91
C SER A 66 -1.95 3.35 -5.92
N CYS A 67 -1.78 2.69 -7.06
CA CYS A 67 -0.86 1.57 -7.18
C CYS A 67 0.18 1.82 -8.28
N VAL A 68 1.46 1.57 -7.97
CA VAL A 68 2.58 1.84 -8.88
C VAL A 68 3.59 0.70 -8.79
N GLU A 69 4.07 0.23 -9.94
CA GLU A 69 5.16 -0.73 -10.02
C GLU A 69 6.48 -0.01 -10.33
N GLY A 70 7.58 -0.46 -9.72
CA GLY A 70 8.87 0.18 -9.91
C GLY A 70 9.97 -0.43 -9.05
N ASN A 71 11.14 0.20 -9.12
CA ASN A 71 12.29 -0.14 -8.29
C ASN A 71 12.33 0.75 -7.05
N TYR A 72 12.48 0.16 -5.86
CA TYR A 72 12.40 0.86 -4.59
C TYR A 72 13.55 0.46 -3.67
N PHE A 73 13.99 1.40 -2.84
CA PHE A 73 15.03 1.17 -1.85
C PHE A 73 14.43 0.55 -0.59
N VAL A 74 15.00 -0.56 -0.13
CA VAL A 74 14.63 -1.20 1.13
C VAL A 74 15.75 -1.11 2.16
N ALA A 75 15.36 -1.00 3.42
CA ALA A 75 16.26 -0.99 4.54
C ALA A 75 16.47 -2.39 5.12
N ASP A 76 17.62 -2.60 5.75
CA ASP A 76 17.84 -3.70 6.67
C ASP A 76 17.09 -3.47 8.00
N GLU A 77 17.16 -4.46 8.90
CA GLU A 77 16.57 -4.39 10.25
C GLU A 77 17.18 -3.24 11.11
N SER A 78 18.37 -2.76 10.76
CA SER A 78 19.02 -1.63 11.41
C SER A 78 18.59 -0.27 10.84
N GLY A 79 17.74 -0.26 9.79
CA GLY A 79 17.27 0.94 9.13
C GLY A 79 18.23 1.52 8.09
N ASN A 80 19.35 0.84 7.78
CA ASN A 80 20.28 1.25 6.74
C ASN A 80 19.80 0.76 5.38
N TYR A 81 20.16 1.44 4.31
CA TYR A 81 19.93 0.93 2.96
C TYR A 81 20.55 -0.46 2.80
N SER A 82 19.73 -1.43 2.38
CA SER A 82 20.16 -2.80 2.09
C SER A 82 20.29 -2.99 0.58
N GLU A 83 19.18 -2.84 -0.14
CA GLU A 83 19.11 -3.15 -1.56
C GLU A 83 18.01 -2.37 -2.30
N THR A 84 18.01 -2.51 -3.63
CA THR A 84 16.95 -2.00 -4.50
C THR A 84 16.16 -3.18 -5.04
N VAL A 85 14.85 -3.17 -4.82
CA VAL A 85 13.95 -4.27 -5.22
C VAL A 85 12.92 -3.78 -6.23
N LEU A 86 12.60 -4.64 -7.21
CA LEU A 86 11.42 -4.47 -8.05
C LEU A 86 10.18 -4.90 -7.26
N GLY A 87 9.14 -4.08 -7.25
CA GLY A 87 7.90 -4.44 -6.57
C GLY A 87 6.73 -3.54 -6.92
N LYS A 88 5.60 -3.85 -6.29
CA LYS A 88 4.36 -3.08 -6.42
C LYS A 88 4.09 -2.31 -5.13
N VAL A 89 3.84 -1.01 -5.26
CA VAL A 89 3.56 -0.12 -4.15
C VAL A 89 2.10 0.30 -4.14
N LEU A 90 1.50 0.25 -2.96
CA LEU A 90 0.21 0.82 -2.61
C LEU A 90 0.44 2.11 -1.83
N HIS A 91 0.13 3.26 -2.44
CA HIS A 91 0.15 4.56 -1.78
C HIS A 91 -1.21 4.85 -1.14
N LEU A 92 -1.19 5.19 0.14
CA LEU A 92 -2.37 5.51 0.93
C LEU A 92 -2.42 7.02 1.14
N TRP A 93 -3.31 7.68 0.42
CA TRP A 93 -3.37 9.14 0.38
C TRP A 93 -4.37 9.68 1.39
N ARG A 94 -4.00 10.83 1.98
CA ARG A 94 -4.86 11.64 2.82
C ARG A 94 -4.84 13.08 2.34
N TYR A 95 -5.94 13.78 2.51
CA TYR A 95 -6.05 15.21 2.25
C TYR A 95 -5.72 16.00 3.51
N ASP A 96 -4.67 16.80 3.46
CA ASP A 96 -4.40 17.79 4.49
C ASP A 96 -5.26 19.03 4.24
N LYS A 97 -6.20 19.30 5.15
CA LYS A 97 -7.09 20.47 5.07
C LYS A 97 -6.34 21.79 5.26
N GLN A 98 -5.23 21.80 6.02
CA GLN A 98 -4.46 23.01 6.28
C GLN A 98 -3.61 23.36 5.06
N GLY A 99 -2.81 22.41 4.57
CA GLY A 99 -2.01 22.54 3.35
C GLY A 99 -2.81 22.48 2.05
N ARG A 100 -4.10 22.12 2.11
CA ARG A 100 -5.03 21.97 0.98
C ARG A 100 -4.53 21.05 -0.14
N GLN A 101 -3.81 19.99 0.22
CA GLN A 101 -3.19 19.09 -0.73
C GLN A 101 -3.29 17.63 -0.28
N LEU A 102 -3.26 16.72 -1.26
CA LEU A 102 -3.10 15.30 -1.00
C LEU A 102 -1.64 15.01 -0.63
N TYR A 103 -1.43 14.14 0.34
CA TYR A 103 -0.12 13.59 0.68
C TYR A 103 -0.21 12.08 0.87
N ILE A 104 0.91 11.40 0.67
CA ILE A 104 1.02 9.96 0.95
C ILE A 104 1.25 9.81 2.45
N SER A 105 0.25 9.28 3.14
CA SER A 105 0.31 9.04 4.58
C SER A 105 1.10 7.78 4.92
N ARG A 106 1.06 6.78 4.04
CA ARG A 106 1.84 5.54 4.14
C ARG A 106 1.91 4.89 2.77
N SER A 107 3.01 4.23 2.48
CA SER A 107 3.16 3.35 1.33
C SER A 107 3.45 1.93 1.79
N LEU A 108 2.88 0.95 1.11
CA LEU A 108 3.16 -0.47 1.29
C LEU A 108 3.80 -1.01 0.03
N LEU A 109 4.99 -1.59 0.15
CA LEU A 109 5.71 -2.23 -0.95
C LEU A 109 5.60 -3.75 -0.82
N PHE A 110 5.21 -4.39 -1.91
CA PHE A 110 5.12 -5.83 -2.04
C PHE A 110 6.12 -6.31 -3.09
N THR A 111 7.04 -7.17 -2.69
CA THR A 111 7.97 -7.85 -3.61
C THR A 111 7.43 -9.22 -4.05
N ASN A 112 6.40 -9.74 -3.38
CA ASN A 112 5.65 -10.92 -3.78
C ASN A 112 4.32 -10.53 -4.45
N LEU A 113 4.09 -11.00 -5.67
CA LEU A 113 2.88 -10.68 -6.44
C LEU A 113 1.60 -11.26 -5.80
N GLN A 114 1.65 -12.46 -5.22
CA GLN A 114 0.47 -13.10 -4.63
C GLN A 114 -0.01 -12.32 -3.41
N GLU A 115 0.90 -11.88 -2.55
CA GLU A 115 0.56 -11.05 -1.40
C GLU A 115 -0.06 -9.71 -1.82
N TYR A 116 0.49 -9.07 -2.86
CA TYR A 116 -0.10 -7.88 -3.46
C TYR A 116 -1.52 -8.13 -4.00
N LEU A 117 -1.73 -9.25 -4.72
CA LEU A 117 -3.03 -9.58 -5.30
C LEU A 117 -4.10 -9.86 -4.24
N VAL A 118 -3.72 -10.46 -3.10
CA VAL A 118 -4.63 -10.63 -1.95
C VAL A 118 -5.14 -9.27 -1.48
N VAL A 119 -4.23 -8.33 -1.24
CA VAL A 119 -4.57 -6.96 -0.79
C VAL A 119 -5.40 -6.22 -1.85
N GLN A 120 -5.04 -6.33 -3.12
CA GLN A 120 -5.79 -5.71 -4.21
C GLN A 120 -7.21 -6.29 -4.33
N HIS A 121 -7.37 -7.60 -4.15
CA HIS A 121 -8.67 -8.26 -4.16
C HIS A 121 -9.56 -7.79 -3.00
N TYR A 122 -8.99 -7.59 -1.80
CA TYR A 122 -9.71 -6.97 -0.69
C TYR A 122 -10.18 -5.55 -1.03
N LEU A 123 -9.31 -4.72 -1.60
CA LEU A 123 -9.64 -3.34 -1.99
C LEU A 123 -10.77 -3.28 -3.03
N GLN A 124 -10.91 -4.29 -3.90
CA GLN A 124 -12.00 -4.36 -4.88
C GLN A 124 -13.36 -4.70 -4.25
N ARG A 125 -13.38 -5.19 -3.00
CA ARG A 125 -14.60 -5.61 -2.28
C ARG A 125 -15.10 -4.57 -1.28
N ILE A 126 -14.35 -3.49 -1.07
CA ILE A 126 -14.64 -2.38 -0.17
C ILE A 126 -15.41 -1.30 -0.93
#